data_AF-A0A2T7G1E7-F1
#
_entry.id   AF-A0A2T7G1E7-F1
#
_cell.length_a   1.000
_cell.length_b   1.000
_cell.length_c   1.000
_cell.angle_alpha   90.00
_cell.angle_beta   90.00
_cell.angle_gamma   90.00
#
_symmetry.space_group_name_H-M   'P 1'
#
loop_
_entity.id
_entity.type
_entity.pdbx_description
1 polymer ?
#
loop_
_entity_poly.entity_id
_entity_poly.type
_entity_poly.pdbx_seq_one_letter_code
_entity_poly.pdbx_strand_id
1 'polypeptide(L)'
;MRKINEERAKGGLEPTTLTGIIREVRLLEAHSLETILARLDAELDNVSLSDDHKDLTVDGQVFSLHRLKYVVNKDGSEELVFVTRTGRKKRVLQVKRAPEPEGFPA
;
A
#
# COMPACT_ATOMS: atom_id res chain seq x y z
N MET A 1 20.74 -16.27 6.51
CA MET A 1 21.16 -14.91 6.89
C MET A 1 22.53 -14.50 6.35
N ARG A 2 23.58 -15.35 6.42
CA ARG A 2 24.94 -15.00 5.95
C ARG A 2 24.98 -14.34 4.55
N LYS A 3 24.41 -15.00 3.53
CA LYS A 3 24.36 -14.46 2.15
C LYS A 3 23.69 -13.08 2.05
N ILE A 4 22.61 -12.85 2.82
CA ILE A 4 21.89 -11.56 2.81
C ILE A 4 22.79 -10.46 3.39
N ASN A 5 23.49 -10.73 4.49
CA ASN A 5 24.37 -9.75 5.11
C ASN A 5 25.63 -9.48 4.27
N GLU A 6 26.12 -10.48 3.52
CA GLU A 6 27.20 -10.28 2.53
C GLU A 6 26.76 -9.34 1.41
N GLU A 7 25.55 -9.47 0.85
CA GLU A 7 25.03 -8.52 -0.15
C GLU A 7 24.77 -7.13 0.45
N ARG A 8 24.28 -7.04 1.69
CA ARG A 8 24.10 -5.75 2.39
C ARG A 8 25.42 -5.01 2.56
N ALA A 9 26.48 -5.73 2.94
CA ALA A 9 27.81 -5.15 3.10
C ALA A 9 28.35 -4.57 1.77
N LYS A 10 28.09 -5.22 0.62
CA LYS A 10 28.44 -4.67 -0.70
C LYS A 10 27.76 -3.33 -0.98
N GLY A 11 26.55 -3.13 -0.46
CA GLY A 11 25.80 -1.87 -0.54
C GLY A 11 26.06 -0.90 0.62
N GLY A 12 27.04 -1.17 1.50
CA GLY A 12 27.35 -0.31 2.65
C GLY A 12 26.30 -0.36 3.78
N LEU A 13 25.45 -1.38 3.82
CA LEU A 13 24.44 -1.57 4.84
C LEU A 13 24.92 -2.49 5.95
N GLU A 14 24.54 -2.15 7.19
CA GLU A 14 24.83 -2.97 8.37
C GLU A 14 24.18 -4.37 8.29
N PRO A 15 24.82 -5.40 8.87
CA PRO A 15 24.22 -6.72 9.03
C PRO A 15 22.88 -6.65 9.75
N THR A 16 21.93 -7.45 9.31
CA THR A 16 20.56 -7.46 9.87
C THR A 16 20.10 -8.86 10.25
N THR A 17 18.93 -8.93 10.88
CA THR A 17 18.22 -10.17 11.21
C THR A 17 16.94 -10.28 10.40
N LEU A 18 16.27 -11.45 10.41
CA LEU A 18 14.96 -11.59 9.77
C LEU A 18 13.95 -10.58 10.32
N THR A 19 13.93 -10.37 11.63
CA THR A 19 13.07 -9.37 12.29
C THR A 19 13.41 -7.94 11.84
N GLY A 20 14.71 -7.65 11.67
CA GLY A 20 15.17 -6.37 11.12
C GLY A 20 14.65 -6.12 9.71
N ILE A 21 14.77 -7.12 8.83
CA ILE A 21 14.22 -7.07 7.46
C ILE A 21 12.71 -6.83 7.49
N ILE A 22 11.97 -7.57 8.31
CA ILE A 22 10.51 -7.40 8.42
C ILE A 22 10.17 -5.98 8.88
N ARG A 23 10.94 -5.40 9.81
CA ARG A 23 10.74 -4.03 10.27
C ARG A 23 11.02 -3.02 9.15
N GLU A 24 12.13 -3.17 8.43
CA GLU A 24 12.47 -2.31 7.29
C GLU A 24 11.37 -2.35 6.22
N VAL A 25 10.90 -3.54 5.86
CA VAL A 25 9.81 -3.72 4.89
C VAL A 25 8.53 -3.03 5.36
N ARG A 26 8.11 -3.21 6.62
CA ARG A 26 6.92 -2.54 7.15
C ARG A 26 7.02 -1.01 7.13
N LEU A 27 8.21 -0.48 7.36
CA LEU A 27 8.48 0.96 7.36
C LEU A 27 8.38 1.51 5.92
N LEU A 28 8.96 0.78 4.97
CA LEU A 28 8.83 1.09 3.54
C LEU A 28 7.36 1.02 3.08
N GLU A 29 6.63 -0.02 3.49
CA GLU A 29 5.22 -0.18 3.18
C GLU A 29 4.38 1.00 3.72
N ALA A 30 4.64 1.45 4.95
CA ALA A 30 3.95 2.58 5.54
C ALA A 30 4.19 3.88 4.76
N HIS A 31 5.46 4.21 4.47
CA HIS A 31 5.80 5.39 3.68
C HIS A 31 5.24 5.34 2.25
N SER A 32 5.23 4.15 1.65
CA SER A 32 4.67 3.97 0.31
C SER A 32 3.16 4.20 0.32
N LEU A 33 2.46 3.68 1.34
CA LEU A 33 1.03 3.92 1.51
C LEU A 33 0.73 5.40 1.74
N GLU A 34 1.45 6.08 2.63
CA GLU A 34 1.31 7.52 2.86
C GLU A 34 1.46 8.32 1.56
N THR A 35 2.49 8.00 0.76
CA THR A 35 2.74 8.66 -0.53
C THR A 35 1.57 8.46 -1.50
N ILE A 36 1.04 7.24 -1.58
CA ILE A 36 -0.12 6.93 -2.42
C ILE A 36 -1.35 7.70 -1.94
N LEU A 37 -1.62 7.70 -0.64
CA LEU A 37 -2.80 8.36 -0.07
C LEU A 37 -2.74 9.88 -0.25
N ALA A 38 -1.59 10.51 -0.05
CA ALA A 38 -1.41 11.93 -0.30
C ALA A 38 -1.66 12.30 -1.77
N ARG A 39 -1.27 11.41 -2.70
CA ARG A 39 -1.56 11.59 -4.12
C ARG A 39 -3.04 11.43 -4.44
N LEU A 40 -3.70 10.45 -3.83
CA LEU A 40 -5.15 10.24 -4.03
C LEU A 40 -5.98 11.39 -3.46
N ASP A 41 -5.60 11.93 -2.30
CA ASP A 41 -6.20 13.13 -1.69
C ASP A 41 -6.09 14.36 -2.61
N ALA A 42 -4.95 14.52 -3.29
CA ALA A 42 -4.74 15.61 -4.23
C ALA A 42 -5.46 15.43 -5.59
N GLU A 43 -5.67 14.19 -6.03
CA GLU A 43 -6.22 13.88 -7.36
C GLU A 43 -7.74 13.61 -7.35
N LEU A 44 -8.32 13.19 -6.23
CA LEU A 44 -9.71 12.73 -6.13
C LEU A 44 -10.53 13.52 -5.11
N ASP A 45 -11.62 14.14 -5.56
CA ASP A 45 -12.51 14.94 -4.69
C ASP A 45 -13.22 14.14 -3.59
N ASN A 46 -13.29 12.81 -3.74
CA ASN A 46 -13.99 11.92 -2.80
C ASN A 46 -13.05 11.24 -1.80
N VAL A 47 -11.75 11.53 -1.83
CA VAL A 47 -10.74 11.00 -0.92
C VAL A 47 -10.18 12.15 -0.10
N SER A 48 -10.13 11.99 1.23
CA SER A 48 -9.50 12.98 2.10
C SER A 48 -8.63 12.32 3.16
N LEU A 49 -7.35 12.72 3.24
CA LEU A 49 -6.42 12.27 4.28
C LEU A 49 -6.48 13.23 5.47
N SER A 50 -6.64 12.71 6.69
CA SER A 50 -6.64 13.53 7.91
C SER A 50 -5.28 14.20 8.15
N ASP A 51 -5.27 15.41 8.71
CA ASP A 51 -4.05 16.16 9.06
C ASP A 51 -3.08 15.39 9.98
N ASP A 52 -3.60 14.48 10.82
CA ASP A 52 -2.78 13.68 11.72
C ASP A 52 -2.30 12.35 11.10
N HIS A 53 -2.59 12.14 9.81
CA HIS A 53 -2.27 10.95 9.03
C HIS A 53 -2.71 9.63 9.69
N LYS A 54 -3.83 9.63 10.44
CA LYS A 54 -4.36 8.41 11.05
C LYS A 54 -5.58 7.84 10.35
N ASP A 55 -6.34 8.69 9.68
CA ASP A 55 -7.60 8.33 9.05
C ASP A 55 -7.69 8.79 7.59
N LEU A 56 -8.36 7.99 6.78
CA LEU A 56 -8.70 8.28 5.38
C LEU A 56 -10.22 8.32 5.27
N THR A 57 -10.75 9.39 4.70
CA THR A 57 -12.15 9.48 4.31
C THR A 57 -12.28 9.13 2.84
N VAL A 58 -13.17 8.20 2.50
CA VAL A 58 -13.52 7.86 1.10
C VAL A 58 -15.03 7.86 0.99
N ASP A 59 -15.58 8.66 0.07
CA ASP A 59 -17.03 8.83 -0.13
C ASP A 59 -17.78 9.17 1.19
N GLY A 60 -17.15 9.97 2.05
CA GLY A 60 -17.68 10.34 3.37
C GLY A 60 -17.58 9.25 4.45
N GLN A 61 -17.04 8.07 4.15
CA GLN A 61 -16.77 7.02 5.13
C GLN A 61 -15.32 7.08 5.62
N VAL A 62 -15.12 7.04 6.94
CA VAL A 62 -13.80 7.11 7.59
C VAL A 62 -13.19 5.72 7.80
N PHE A 63 -11.90 5.59 7.49
CA PHE A 63 -11.11 4.36 7.61
C PHE A 63 -9.75 4.62 8.25
N SER A 64 -9.42 3.86 9.30
CA SER A 64 -8.11 3.95 9.94
C SER A 64 -6.99 3.40 9.05
N LEU A 65 -5.92 4.21 8.88
CA LEU A 65 -4.74 3.89 8.04
C LEU A 65 -4.01 2.63 8.49
N HIS A 66 -3.93 2.37 9.80
CA HIS A 66 -3.29 1.15 10.34
C HIS A 66 -3.92 -0.15 9.78
N ARG A 67 -5.16 -0.08 9.29
CA ARG A 67 -5.90 -1.22 8.75
C ARG A 67 -6.17 -1.11 7.25
N LEU A 68 -5.68 -0.06 6.61
CA LEU A 68 -5.68 0.08 5.17
C LEU A 68 -4.48 -0.63 4.57
N LYS A 69 -4.68 -1.20 3.38
CA LYS A 69 -3.64 -1.81 2.57
C LYS A 69 -3.83 -1.40 1.13
N TYR A 70 -2.73 -1.05 0.49
CA TYR A 70 -2.66 -0.97 -0.95
C TYR A 70 -2.41 -2.36 -1.53
N VAL A 71 -3.19 -2.77 -2.51
CA VAL A 71 -3.07 -4.09 -3.14
C VAL A 71 -2.98 -3.92 -4.64
N VAL A 72 -1.89 -4.45 -5.21
CA VAL A 72 -1.76 -4.67 -6.65
C VAL A 72 -2.16 -6.10 -6.93
N ASN A 73 -3.24 -6.28 -7.68
CA ASN A 73 -3.77 -7.58 -8.05
C ASN A 73 -2.98 -8.18 -9.22
N LYS A 74 -3.14 -9.50 -9.42
CA LYS A 74 -2.44 -10.24 -10.50
C LYS A 74 -2.83 -9.77 -11.90
N ASP A 75 -4.02 -9.21 -12.05
CA ASP A 75 -4.53 -8.63 -13.30
C ASP A 75 -4.02 -7.19 -13.53
N GLY A 76 -3.16 -6.67 -12.65
CA GLY A 76 -2.64 -5.31 -12.74
C GLY A 76 -3.60 -4.22 -12.26
N SER A 77 -4.79 -4.59 -11.74
CA SER A 77 -5.65 -3.65 -11.04
C SER A 77 -5.08 -3.29 -9.67
N GLU A 78 -5.38 -2.09 -9.21
CA GLU A 78 -4.86 -1.55 -7.95
C GLU A 78 -6.01 -1.07 -7.08
N GLU A 79 -6.02 -1.49 -5.82
CA GLU A 79 -7.14 -1.29 -4.90
C GLU A 79 -6.67 -0.90 -3.49
N LEU A 80 -7.44 -0.03 -2.83
CA LEU A 80 -7.35 0.16 -1.37
C LEU A 80 -8.30 -0.80 -0.68
N VAL A 81 -7.76 -1.54 0.29
CA VAL A 81 -8.48 -2.55 1.05
C VAL A 81 -8.41 -2.24 2.54
N PHE A 82 -9.56 -2.21 3.19
CA PHE A 82 -9.66 -2.14 4.64
C PHE A 82 -9.76 -3.54 5.24
N VAL A 83 -8.87 -3.85 6.17
CA VAL A 83 -8.87 -5.10 6.92
C VAL A 83 -9.73 -4.91 8.18
N THR A 84 -10.88 -5.60 8.23
CA THR A 84 -11.76 -5.62 9.39
C THR A 84 -11.06 -6.18 10.64
N ARG A 85 -11.61 -5.97 11.83
CA ARG A 85 -11.02 -6.48 13.09
C ARG A 85 -10.97 -8.00 13.12
N THR A 86 -11.87 -8.67 12.37
CA THR A 86 -11.90 -10.13 12.19
C THR A 86 -11.00 -10.61 11.05
N GLY A 87 -10.21 -9.72 10.44
CA GLY A 87 -9.29 -10.04 9.34
C GLY A 87 -9.93 -10.11 7.95
N ARG A 88 -11.25 -9.94 7.83
CA ARG A 88 -11.91 -9.88 6.51
C ARG A 88 -11.45 -8.64 5.76
N LYS A 89 -11.13 -8.80 4.48
CA LYS A 89 -10.75 -7.72 3.57
C LYS A 89 -12.00 -7.13 2.92
N LYS A 90 -12.16 -5.82 2.98
CA LYS A 90 -13.22 -5.07 2.29
C LYS A 90 -12.55 -4.06 1.35
N ARG A 91 -12.89 -4.07 0.08
CA ARG A 91 -12.45 -3.04 -0.86
C ARG A 91 -13.08 -1.70 -0.49
N VAL A 92 -12.25 -0.67 -0.40
CA VAL A 92 -12.64 0.71 -0.11
C VAL A 92 -12.68 1.53 -1.38
N LEU A 93 -11.61 1.45 -2.19
CA LEU A 93 -11.48 2.23 -3.42
C LEU A 93 -10.78 1.39 -4.49
N GLN A 94 -11.24 1.50 -5.73
CA GLN A 94 -10.49 1.04 -6.89
C GLN A 94 -9.64 2.20 -7.39
N VAL A 95 -8.32 2.07 -7.26
CA VAL A 95 -7.35 3.11 -7.65
C VAL A 95 -7.05 3.01 -9.14
N LYS A 96 -6.91 1.79 -9.64
CA LYS A 96 -6.65 1.52 -11.06
C LYS A 96 -7.42 0.28 -11.51
N ARG A 97 -8.05 0.38 -12.68
CA ARG A 97 -8.68 -0.77 -13.32
C ARG A 97 -7.63 -1.68 -13.93
N ALA A 98 -7.95 -2.97 -14.04
CA ALA A 98 -7.13 -3.89 -14.83
C ALA A 98 -7.04 -3.34 -16.27
N PRO A 99 -5.89 -3.51 -16.95
CA PRO A 99 -5.81 -3.22 -18.38
C PRO A 99 -6.89 -4.03 -19.10
N GLU A 100 -7.65 -3.40 -19.99
CA GLU A 100 -8.52 -4.17 -20.87
C GLU A 100 -7.66 -5.11 -21.72
N PRO A 101 -8.04 -6.38 -21.90
CA PRO A 101 -7.39 -7.21 -22.89
C PRO A 101 -7.51 -6.50 -24.24
N GLU A 102 -6.40 -6.28 -24.93
CA GLU A 102 -6.38 -5.65 -26.26
C GLU A 102 -7.47 -6.30 -27.14
N GLY A 103 -8.57 -5.56 -27.33
CA GLY A 103 -9.70 -6.02 -28.09
C GLY A 103 -9.33 -6.05 -29.56
N PHE A 104 -9.46 -7.22 -30.19
CA PHE A 104 -9.55 -7.30 -31.64
C PHE A 104 -10.74 -6.42 -32.09
N PRO A 105 -10.56 -5.54 -33.09
CA PRO A 105 -11.68 -4.82 -33.66
C PRO A 105 -12.66 -5.80 -34.32
N ALA A 106 -13.95 -5.59 -34.08
CA ALA A 106 -15.05 -6.28 -34.74
C ALA A 106 -15.16 -5.93 -36.23
#